data_AF-A0A0D7AQJ4-F1
#
_entry.id   AF-A0A0D7AQJ4-F1
#
_cell.length_a   1.000
_cell.length_b   1.000
_cell.length_c   1.000
_cell.angle_alpha   90.00
_cell.angle_beta   90.00
_cell.angle_gamma   90.00
#
_symmetry.space_group_name_H-M   'P 1'
#
loop_
_entity.id
_entity.type
_entity.pdbx_description
1 polymer ?
#
loop_
_entity_poly.entity_id
_entity_poly.type
_entity_poly.pdbx_seq_one_letter_code
_entity_poly.pdbx_strand_id
1 'polypeptide(L)'
;CSCSVAATIVSQGLFPCAPIRPSLAVDMNMLEFVHELSMRSAPNITAWTGTLEAFLRRRDFRLDSKDSLRRRFANAFQWYQYTMD
;
A
#
# COMPACT_ATOMS: atom_id res chain seq x y z
N CYS A 1 -1.13 -22.09 -15.21
CA CYS A 1 -2.23 -21.18 -14.82
C CYS A 1 -1.90 -19.78 -15.30
N SER A 2 -2.76 -19.14 -16.09
CA SER A 2 -2.59 -17.80 -16.66
C SER A 2 -3.13 -16.67 -15.75
N CYS A 3 -3.42 -16.97 -14.47
CA CYS A 3 -3.92 -15.98 -13.52
C CYS A 3 -2.74 -15.27 -12.84
N SER A 4 -2.48 -14.03 -13.24
CA SER A 4 -1.60 -13.14 -12.48
C SER A 4 -2.29 -12.79 -11.16
N VAL A 5 -1.66 -13.14 -10.02
CA VAL A 5 -2.16 -12.78 -8.68
C VAL A 5 -2.36 -11.28 -8.55
N ALA A 6 -1.45 -10.48 -9.12
CA ALA A 6 -1.56 -9.03 -9.15
C ALA A 6 -2.82 -8.56 -9.89
N ALA A 7 -3.15 -9.18 -11.04
CA ALA A 7 -4.34 -8.82 -11.81
C ALA A 7 -5.65 -9.13 -11.05
N THR A 8 -5.70 -10.25 -10.32
CA THR A 8 -6.87 -10.60 -9.49
C THR A 8 -7.03 -9.65 -8.30
N ILE A 9 -5.92 -9.23 -7.67
CA ILE A 9 -5.95 -8.26 -6.57
C ILE A 9 -6.49 -6.91 -7.08
N VAL A 10 -6.02 -6.48 -8.26
CA VAL A 10 -6.47 -5.25 -8.92
C VAL A 10 -7.95 -5.28 -9.27
N SER A 11 -8.47 -6.39 -9.81
CA SER A 11 -9.90 -6.50 -10.12
C SER A 11 -10.81 -6.47 -8.88
N GLN A 12 -10.25 -6.64 -7.69
CA GLN A 12 -10.97 -6.53 -6.41
C GLN A 12 -10.88 -5.13 -5.78
N GLY A 13 -10.30 -4.14 -6.45
CA GLY A 13 -10.13 -2.79 -5.90
C GLY A 13 -8.96 -2.66 -4.91
N LEU A 14 -8.10 -3.68 -4.86
CA LEU A 14 -6.88 -3.67 -4.06
C LEU A 14 -5.66 -3.53 -4.98
N PHE A 15 -4.56 -3.00 -4.48
CA PHE A 15 -3.34 -2.81 -5.25
C PHE A 15 -2.17 -3.55 -4.61
N PRO A 16 -1.45 -4.40 -5.35
CA PRO A 16 -0.35 -5.19 -4.81
C PRO A 16 0.90 -4.33 -4.53
N CYS A 17 1.64 -4.66 -3.48
CA CYS A 17 2.93 -4.01 -3.21
C CYS A 17 4.07 -4.40 -4.16
N ALA A 18 3.87 -5.44 -4.97
CA ALA A 18 4.84 -5.88 -5.98
C ALA A 18 4.12 -6.69 -7.08
N PRO A 19 4.56 -6.58 -8.35
CA PRO A 19 3.89 -7.24 -9.48
C PRO A 19 4.07 -8.76 -9.51
N ILE A 20 5.25 -9.27 -9.09
CA ILE A 20 5.61 -10.69 -9.24
C ILE A 20 5.31 -11.50 -7.97
N ARG A 21 5.57 -10.93 -6.79
CA ARG A 21 5.38 -11.62 -5.50
C ARG A 21 4.77 -10.67 -4.47
N PRO A 22 3.48 -10.34 -4.60
CA PRO A 22 2.82 -9.45 -3.66
C PRO A 22 2.75 -10.09 -2.28
N SER A 23 3.21 -9.35 -1.27
CA SER A 23 3.05 -9.74 0.14
C SER A 23 1.99 -8.91 0.83
N LEU A 24 1.72 -7.69 0.36
CA LEU A 24 0.69 -6.77 0.84
C LEU A 24 -0.20 -6.38 -0.34
N ALA A 25 -1.50 -6.25 -0.07
CA ALA A 25 -2.42 -5.55 -0.93
C ALA A 25 -2.97 -4.34 -0.15
N VAL A 26 -3.08 -3.18 -0.80
CA VAL A 26 -3.56 -1.93 -0.21
C VAL A 26 -4.82 -1.50 -0.95
N ASP A 27 -5.83 -1.03 -0.25
CA ASP A 27 -7.05 -0.51 -0.89
C ASP A 27 -6.72 0.66 -1.84
N MET A 28 -7.32 0.67 -3.03
CA MET A 28 -7.04 1.70 -4.03
C MET A 28 -7.51 3.09 -3.59
N ASN A 29 -8.64 3.21 -2.89
CA ASN A 29 -9.10 4.51 -2.38
C ASN A 29 -8.14 5.04 -1.31
N MET A 30 -7.53 4.15 -0.53
CA MET A 30 -6.48 4.54 0.42
C MET A 30 -5.24 5.07 -0.32
N LEU A 31 -4.85 4.45 -1.44
CA LEU A 31 -3.72 4.94 -2.25
C LEU A 31 -4.03 6.27 -2.92
N GLU A 32 -5.23 6.43 -3.46
CA GLU A 32 -5.72 7.70 -4.01
C GLU A 32 -5.72 8.82 -2.96
N PHE A 33 -6.22 8.54 -1.75
CA PHE A 33 -6.19 9.49 -0.65
C PHE A 33 -4.76 9.93 -0.29
N VAL A 34 -3.83 8.98 -0.22
CA VAL A 34 -2.42 9.29 0.08
C VAL A 34 -1.75 10.03 -1.08
N HIS A 35 -2.15 9.74 -2.32
CA HIS A 35 -1.69 10.46 -3.51
C HIS A 35 -2.13 11.93 -3.46
N GLU A 36 -3.43 12.19 -3.24
CA GLU A 36 -3.97 13.53 -3.03
C GLU A 36 -3.30 14.28 -1.88
N LEU A 37 -3.06 13.59 -0.75
CA LEU A 37 -2.34 14.17 0.38
C LEU A 37 -0.89 14.54 0.02
N SER A 38 -0.23 13.73 -0.80
CA SER A 38 1.15 13.98 -1.27
C SER A 38 1.27 15.17 -2.24
N MET A 39 0.19 15.51 -2.94
CA MET A 39 0.16 16.73 -3.77
C MET A 39 0.02 18.01 -2.93
N ARG A 40 -0.54 17.90 -1.72
CA ARG A 40 -0.80 19.05 -0.82
C ARG A 40 0.25 19.22 0.28
N SER A 41 1.09 18.20 0.49
CA SER A 41 2.12 18.16 1.52
C SER A 41 3.28 17.27 1.08
N ALA A 42 4.51 17.56 1.52
CA ALA A 42 5.65 16.73 1.16
C ALA A 42 5.39 15.24 1.51
N PRO A 43 5.61 14.29 0.58
CA PRO A 43 5.25 12.89 0.78
C PRO A 43 5.97 12.30 1.99
N ASN A 44 5.23 12.12 3.08
CA ASN A 44 5.76 11.59 4.33
C ASN A 44 5.25 10.16 4.57
N ILE A 45 5.64 9.24 3.68
CA ILE A 45 5.28 7.81 3.77
C ILE A 45 5.71 7.22 5.12
N THR A 46 6.81 7.69 5.70
CA THR A 46 7.26 7.27 7.04
C THR A 46 6.25 7.66 8.13
N ALA A 47 5.84 8.93 8.19
CA ALA A 47 4.86 9.37 9.18
C ALA A 47 3.48 8.73 8.94
N TRP A 48 3.08 8.59 7.67
CA TRP A 48 1.84 7.91 7.29
C TRP A 48 1.83 6.46 7.79
N THR A 49 2.84 5.67 7.41
CA THR A 49 2.93 4.25 7.78
C THR A 49 3.09 4.05 9.28
N GLY A 50 3.87 4.89 9.97
CA GLY A 50 3.98 4.84 11.43
C GLY A 50 2.65 5.19 12.14
N THR A 51 1.90 6.16 11.60
CA THR A 51 0.55 6.50 12.10
C THR A 51 -0.41 5.34 11.88
N LEU A 52 -0.38 4.71 10.69
CA LEU A 52 -1.22 3.57 10.36
C LEU A 52 -0.89 2.34 11.22
N GLU A 53 0.39 2.00 11.39
CA GLU A 53 0.83 0.93 12.29
C GLU A 53 0.34 1.19 13.73
N ALA A 54 0.50 2.41 14.25
CA ALA A 54 0.03 2.77 15.59
C ALA A 54 -1.50 2.70 15.71
N PHE A 55 -2.23 3.15 14.68
CA PHE A 55 -3.69 3.11 14.60
C PHE A 55 -4.22 1.67 14.59
N LEU A 56 -3.60 0.79 13.82
CA LEU A 56 -3.94 -0.64 13.73
C LEU A 56 -3.58 -1.37 15.02
N ARG A 57 -2.41 -1.09 15.60
CA ARG A 57 -1.98 -1.68 16.87
C ARG A 57 -2.93 -1.39 18.02
N ARG A 58 -3.54 -0.19 18.06
CA ARG A 58 -4.57 0.17 19.06
C ARG A 58 -5.89 -0.61 18.91
N ARG A 59 -6.07 -1.32 17.81
CA ARG A 59 -7.24 -2.16 17.49
C ARG A 59 -6.89 -3.64 17.42
N ASP A 60 -5.78 -4.02 18.04
CA ASP A 60 -5.26 -5.39 18.09
C ASP A 60 -4.88 -6.00 16.73
N PHE A 61 -4.78 -5.18 15.68
CA PHE A 61 -4.19 -5.60 14.41
C PHE A 61 -2.66 -5.45 14.48
N ARG A 62 -1.98 -6.58 14.68
CA ARG A 62 -0.51 -6.66 14.72
C ARG A 62 0.04 -7.04 13.35
N LEU A 63 0.78 -6.12 12.74
CA LEU A 63 1.53 -6.38 11.51
C LEU A 63 2.89 -6.97 11.87
N ASP A 64 2.95 -8.27 12.09
CA ASP A 64 4.16 -8.99 12.52
C ASP A 64 5.09 -9.36 11.33
N SER A 65 5.22 -8.46 10.36
CA SER A 65 5.98 -8.77 9.14
C SER A 65 7.44 -8.38 9.24
N LYS A 66 8.31 -9.31 8.80
CA LYS A 66 9.77 -9.18 8.69
C LYS A 66 10.21 -7.93 7.88
N ASP A 67 9.36 -7.46 6.96
CA ASP A 67 9.50 -6.19 6.25
C ASP A 67 8.56 -5.13 6.83
N SER A 68 9.09 -3.97 7.21
CA SER A 68 8.28 -2.85 7.75
C SER A 68 7.14 -2.46 6.79
N LEU A 69 5.94 -2.15 7.31
CA LEU A 69 4.80 -1.68 6.51
C LEU A 69 5.22 -0.53 5.59
N ARG A 70 6.07 0.35 6.11
CA ARG A 70 6.70 1.45 5.38
C ARG A 70 7.25 1.04 4.01
N ARG A 71 8.04 -0.03 3.93
CA ARG A 71 8.66 -0.47 2.67
C ARG A 71 7.61 -1.01 1.69
N ARG A 72 6.71 -1.85 2.17
CA ARG A 72 5.68 -2.50 1.33
C ARG A 72 4.66 -1.49 0.82
N PHE A 73 4.23 -0.56 1.68
CA PHE A 73 3.36 0.53 1.31
C PHE A 73 4.04 1.49 0.32
N ALA A 74 5.29 1.88 0.56
CA ALA A 74 6.04 2.73 -0.37
C ALA A 74 6.12 2.11 -1.77
N ASN A 75 6.38 0.81 -1.86
CA ASN A 75 6.39 0.11 -3.14
C ASN A 75 5.01 0.11 -3.80
N ALA A 76 3.94 -0.21 -3.06
CA ALA A 76 2.57 -0.18 -3.58
C ALA A 76 2.23 1.21 -4.12
N PHE A 77 2.55 2.25 -3.37
CA PHE A 77 2.32 3.64 -3.73
C PHE A 77 3.10 4.06 -4.98
N GLN A 78 4.39 3.73 -5.06
CA GLN A 78 5.21 4.01 -6.24
C GLN A 78 4.66 3.34 -7.50
N TRP A 79 4.27 2.05 -7.40
CA TRP A 79 3.68 1.33 -8.53
C TRP A 79 2.31 1.88 -8.91
N TYR A 80 1.52 2.30 -7.93
CA TYR A 80 0.23 2.96 -8.17
C TYR A 80 0.41 4.25 -8.96
N GLN A 81 1.32 5.13 -8.52
CA GLN A 81 1.66 6.37 -9.24
C GLN A 81 2.13 6.07 -10.67
N TYR A 82 3.05 5.12 -10.86
CA TYR A 82 3.52 4.75 -12.20
C TYR A 82 2.42 4.21 -13.13
N THR A 83 1.38 3.58 -12.58
CA THR A 83 0.35 2.89 -13.38
C THR A 83 -0.90 3.74 -13.59
N MET A 84 -1.15 4.73 -12.73
CA MET A 84 -2.37 5.54 -12.72
C MET A 84 -2.15 7.04 -12.99
N ASP A 85 -0.91 7.53 -13.05
CA ASP A 85 -0.55 8.79 -13.73
C ASP A 85 -0.53 8.61 -15.26
#